data_AF-A0A4Y8KWR4-F1
#
_entry.id   AF-A0A4Y8KWR4-F1
#
_cell.length_a   1.000
_cell.length_b   1.000
_cell.length_c   1.000
_cell.angle_alpha   90.00
_cell.angle_beta   90.00
_cell.angle_gamma   90.00
#
_symmetry.space_group_name_H-M   'P 1'
#
loop_
_entity.id
_entity.type
_entity.pdbx_description
1 polymer ?
#
loop_
_entity_poly.entity_id
_entity_poly.type
_entity_poly.pdbx_seq_one_letter_code
_entity_poly.pdbx_strand_id
1 'polypeptide(L)'
;MSGVLKEFKVPSGFLVLGIVFLLIGFNGQRLAVNFSRPGNAGYWETSQEMINGFTYFPIIVGVVMLLLFVSTFSIVYAQSFKKTV
;
A
#
# COMPACT_ATOMS: atom_id res chain seq x y z
N MET A 1 -4.52 -18.25 21.82
CA MET A 1 -3.80 -17.16 21.14
C MET A 1 -3.87 -15.92 22.02
N SER A 2 -2.73 -15.46 22.55
CA SER A 2 -2.63 -14.39 23.54
C SER A 2 -3.29 -13.08 23.07
N GLY A 3 -3.95 -12.36 23.97
CA GLY A 3 -4.71 -11.14 23.67
C GLY A 3 -3.89 -10.06 22.95
N VAL A 4 -2.59 -10.00 23.22
CA VAL A 4 -1.63 -9.06 22.61
C VAL A 4 -1.60 -9.18 21.09
N LEU A 5 -1.57 -10.39 20.52
CA LEU A 5 -1.55 -10.59 19.06
C LEU A 5 -2.84 -10.11 18.37
N LYS A 6 -3.96 -10.01 19.09
CA LYS A 6 -5.21 -9.46 18.54
C LYS A 6 -5.14 -7.94 18.42
N GLU A 7 -4.43 -7.26 19.32
CA GLU A 7 -4.32 -5.79 19.35
C GLU A 7 -3.50 -5.25 18.16
N PHE A 8 -2.51 -6.02 17.67
CA PHE A 8 -1.68 -5.63 16.53
C PHE A 8 -2.28 -5.92 15.15
N LYS A 9 -3.48 -6.53 15.08
CA LYS A 9 -4.11 -6.87 13.79
C LYS A 9 -4.31 -5.67 12.88
N VAL A 10 -4.79 -4.55 13.44
CA VAL A 10 -5.07 -3.33 12.67
C VAL A 10 -3.78 -2.70 12.13
N PRO A 11 -2.74 -2.43 12.96
CA PRO A 11 -1.45 -1.99 12.46
C PRO A 11 -0.86 -2.91 11.39
N SER A 12 -0.86 -4.23 11.62
CA SER A 12 -0.34 -5.19 10.63
C SER A 12 -1.10 -5.13 9.30
N GLY A 13 -2.42 -4.89 9.32
CA GLY A 13 -3.22 -4.68 8.11
C GLY A 13 -2.74 -3.46 7.31
N PHE A 14 -2.52 -2.32 7.98
CA PHE A 14 -1.99 -1.12 7.33
C PHE A 14 -0.59 -1.32 6.75
N LEU A 15 0.28 -2.07 7.44
CA LEU A 15 1.61 -2.39 6.95
C LEU A 15 1.54 -3.21 5.65
N VAL A 16 0.76 -4.29 5.65
CA VAL A 16 0.63 -5.18 4.48
C VAL A 16 0.01 -4.43 3.31
N LEU A 17 -1.07 -3.68 3.53
CA LEU A 17 -1.70 -2.88 2.48
C LEU A 17 -0.73 -1.82 1.94
N GLY A 18 -0.02 -1.11 2.83
CA GLY A 18 0.98 -0.13 2.43
C GLY A 18 2.04 -0.70 1.49
N ILE A 19 2.61 -1.85 1.85
CA ILE A 19 3.60 -2.56 1.00
C ILE A 19 2.99 -2.96 -0.33
N VAL A 20 1.79 -3.55 -0.35
CA VAL A 20 1.12 -3.97 -1.60
C VAL A 20 0.90 -2.79 -2.54
N PHE A 21 0.39 -1.66 -2.03
CA PHE A 21 0.16 -0.46 -2.84
C PHE A 21 1.47 0.16 -3.36
N LEU A 22 2.54 0.16 -2.57
CA LEU A 22 3.86 0.58 -3.03
C LEU A 22 4.39 -0.34 -4.15
N LEU A 23 4.25 -1.66 -4.00
CA LEU A 23 4.67 -2.62 -5.03
C LEU A 23 3.88 -2.42 -6.33
N ILE A 24 2.57 -2.16 -6.24
CA ILE A 24 1.74 -1.81 -7.40
C ILE A 24 2.28 -0.53 -8.06
N GLY A 25 2.50 0.53 -7.28
CA GLY A 25 2.95 1.82 -7.79
C GLY A 25 4.36 1.79 -8.40
N PHE A 26 5.31 1.06 -7.80
CA PHE A 26 6.64 0.86 -8.38
C PHE A 26 6.62 0.06 -9.69
N ASN A 27 5.59 -0.75 -9.91
CA ASN A 27 5.34 -1.43 -11.18
C ASN A 27 4.36 -0.66 -12.08
N GLY A 28 4.05 0.59 -11.75
CA GLY A 28 2.99 1.39 -12.36
C GLY A 28 3.11 1.52 -13.87
N GLN A 29 4.32 1.75 -14.40
CA GLN A 29 4.54 1.82 -15.85
C GLN A 29 4.19 0.51 -16.57
N ARG A 30 4.63 -0.65 -16.04
CA ARG A 30 4.34 -1.96 -16.63
C ARG A 30 2.84 -2.25 -16.59
N LEU A 31 2.19 -1.90 -15.48
CA LEU A 31 0.75 -2.05 -15.33
C LEU A 31 -0.01 -1.14 -16.30
N ALA A 32 0.38 0.14 -16.41
CA ALA A 32 -0.23 1.08 -17.35
C ALA A 32 -0.15 0.58 -18.80
N VAL A 33 1.01 0.06 -19.23
CA VAL A 33 1.17 -0.52 -20.58
C VAL A 33 0.27 -1.74 -20.78
N ASN A 34 0.19 -2.61 -19.79
CA ASN A 34 -0.63 -3.82 -19.88
C ASN A 34 -2.12 -3.52 -19.88
N PHE A 35 -2.58 -2.55 -19.08
CA PHE A 35 -4.00 -2.20 -18.96
C PHE A 35 -4.49 -1.26 -20.07
N SER A 36 -3.60 -0.47 -20.68
CA SER A 36 -3.97 0.44 -21.76
C SER A 36 -4.07 -0.23 -23.13
N ARG A 37 -3.33 -1.33 -23.33
CA ARG A 37 -3.20 -1.97 -24.64
C ARG A 37 -4.53 -2.60 -25.09
N PRO A 38 -5.07 -2.20 -26.26
CA PRO A 38 -6.21 -2.86 -26.86
C PRO A 38 -5.86 -4.28 -27.31
N GLY A 39 -6.86 -5.18 -27.26
CA GLY A 39 -6.70 -6.54 -27.78
C GLY A 39 -6.28 -6.53 -29.26
N ASN A 40 -5.30 -7.36 -29.62
CA ASN A 40 -4.77 -7.55 -30.98
C ASN A 40 -4.06 -6.33 -31.62
N ALA A 41 -3.75 -5.28 -30.86
CA ALA A 41 -2.96 -4.17 -31.38
C ALA A 41 -1.48 -4.60 -31.57
N GLY A 42 -0.96 -4.46 -32.79
CA GLY A 42 0.46 -4.70 -33.12
C GLY A 42 1.40 -3.60 -32.60
N TYR A 43 0.89 -2.39 -32.43
CA TYR A 43 1.57 -1.23 -31.84
C TYR A 43 0.58 -0.43 -30.99
N TRP A 44 1.03 0.07 -29.85
CA TRP A 44 0.23 0.93 -28.97
C TRP A 44 1.15 1.79 -28.12
N GLU A 45 0.80 3.06 -27.97
CA GLU A 45 1.47 3.99 -27.06
C GLU A 45 0.63 4.21 -25.83
N THR A 46 1.24 4.08 -24.65
CA THR A 46 0.59 4.39 -23.38
C THR A 46 0.86 5.84 -23.05
N SER A 47 -0.19 6.61 -22.75
CA SER A 47 -0.03 8.01 -22.37
C SER A 47 0.75 8.16 -21.06
N GLN A 48 1.52 9.25 -20.96
CA GLN A 48 2.31 9.52 -19.77
C GLN A 48 1.43 9.75 -18.55
N GLU A 49 0.24 10.33 -18.73
CA GLU A 49 -0.77 10.54 -17.70
C GLU A 49 -1.26 9.22 -17.13
N MET A 50 -1.45 8.19 -17.97
CA MET A 50 -1.83 6.87 -17.53
C MET A 50 -0.70 6.20 -16.74
N ILE A 51 0.55 6.30 -17.22
CA ILE A 51 1.73 5.83 -16.47
C ILE A 51 1.82 6.51 -15.10
N ASN A 52 1.65 7.83 -15.06
CA ASN A 52 1.68 8.62 -13.84
C ASN A 52 0.55 8.21 -12.89
N GLY A 53 -0.66 7.97 -13.40
CA GLY A 53 -1.80 7.52 -12.60
C GLY A 53 -1.54 6.17 -11.93
N PHE A 54 -1.05 5.18 -12.69
CA PHE A 54 -0.71 3.86 -12.14
C PHE A 54 0.53 3.86 -11.24
N THR A 55 1.37 4.89 -11.32
CA THR A 55 2.58 5.01 -10.51
C THR A 55 2.30 5.77 -9.21
N TYR A 56 1.88 7.03 -9.31
CA TYR A 56 1.80 7.93 -8.18
C TYR A 56 0.59 7.70 -7.30
N PHE A 57 -0.57 7.34 -7.85
CA PHE A 57 -1.75 7.12 -7.02
C PHE A 57 -1.57 5.93 -6.05
N PRO A 58 -1.12 4.74 -6.50
CA PRO A 58 -0.82 3.66 -5.57
C PRO A 58 0.32 3.99 -4.61
N ILE A 59 1.36 4.73 -5.03
CA ILE A 59 2.44 5.16 -4.13
C ILE A 59 1.89 6.03 -3.00
N ILE A 60 1.06 7.04 -3.31
CA ILE A 60 0.48 7.94 -2.32
C ILE A 60 -0.38 7.14 -1.32
N VAL A 61 -1.24 6.25 -1.81
CA VAL A 61 -2.05 5.38 -0.96
C VAL A 61 -1.16 4.50 -0.07
N GLY A 62 -0.10 3.92 -0.63
CA GLY A 62 0.85 3.09 0.09
C GLY A 62 1.56 3.85 1.22
N VAL A 63 2.05 5.06 0.94
CA VAL A 63 2.68 5.94 1.94
C VAL A 63 1.71 6.30 3.07
N VAL A 64 0.47 6.69 2.73
CA VAL A 64 -0.56 7.01 3.73
C VAL A 64 -0.84 5.80 4.63
N MET A 65 -0.92 4.60 4.06
CA MET A 65 -1.11 3.37 4.85
C MET A 65 0.08 3.07 5.77
N LEU A 66 1.32 3.34 5.34
CA LEU A 66 2.50 3.19 6.21
C LEU A 66 2.51 4.22 7.34
N LEU A 67 2.05 5.45 7.10
CA LEU A 67 1.87 6.45 8.16
C LEU A 67 0.82 5.97 9.18
N LEU A 68 -0.32 5.46 8.71
CA LEU A 68 -1.35 4.88 9.57
C LEU A 68 -0.82 3.68 10.37
N PHE A 69 0.03 2.84 9.78
CA PHE A 69 0.73 1.78 10.49
C PHE A 69 1.57 2.34 11.64
N VAL A 70 2.43 3.32 11.39
CA VAL A 70 3.29 3.92 12.43
C VAL A 70 2.45 4.52 13.56
N SER A 71 1.40 5.27 13.22
CA SER A 71 0.51 5.90 14.20
C SER A 71 -0.22 4.86 15.05
N THR A 72 -0.87 3.88 14.42
CA THR A 72 -1.66 2.87 15.15
C THR A 72 -0.79 1.90 15.93
N PHE A 73 0.37 1.51 15.39
CA PHE A 73 1.35 0.69 16.10
C PHE A 73 1.83 1.40 17.36
N SER A 74 2.18 2.68 17.26
CA SER A 74 2.65 3.48 18.40
C SER A 74 1.59 3.58 19.51
N ILE A 75 0.32 3.79 19.13
CA ILE A 75 -0.80 3.85 20.08
C ILE A 75 -0.98 2.50 20.80
N VAL A 76 -1.06 1.40 20.05
CA VAL A 76 -1.25 0.05 20.62
C VAL A 76 -0.08 -0.34 21.51
N TYR A 77 1.15 -0.04 21.10
CA TYR A 77 2.34 -0.29 21.88
C TYR A 77 2.34 0.48 23.21
N ALA A 78 2.05 1.78 23.16
CA ALA A 78 1.98 2.61 24.37
C ALA A 78 0.89 2.13 25.35
N GLN A 79 -0.26 1.70 24.84
CA GLN A 79 -1.33 1.13 25.68
C GLN A 79 -0.93 -0.22 26.29
N SER A 80 -0.29 -1.10 25.51
CA SER A 80 0.19 -2.39 25.98
C SER A 80 1.26 -2.23 27.07
N PHE A 81 2.16 -1.27 26.90
CA PHE A 81 3.19 -0.95 27.89
C PHE A 81 2.58 -0.50 29.21
N LYS A 82 1.57 0.39 29.18
CA LYS A 82 0.85 0.84 30.39
C LYS A 82 0.12 -0.27 31.13
N LYS A 83 -0.33 -1.33 30.44
CA LYS A 83 -1.00 -2.49 31.08
C LYS A 83 -0.03 -3.42 31.82
N THR A 84 1.27 -3.27 31.59
CA THR A 84 2.31 -4.17 32.13
C THR A 84 2.95 -3.61 33.40
N VAL A 85 2.75 -2.31 33.69
CA VAL A 85 3.17 -1.60 34.90
C VAL A 85 1.98 -1.49 35.85
#